data_AF-A0AAV9VHS1-F1
#
_entry.id   AF-A0AAV9VHS1-F1
#
_cell.length_a   1.000
_cell.length_b   1.000
_cell.length_c   1.000
_cell.angle_alpha   90.00
_cell.angle_beta   90.00
_cell.angle_gamma   90.00
#
_symmetry.space_group_name_H-M   'P 1'
#
loop_
_entity.id
_entity.type
_entity.pdbx_description
1 polymer ?
#
loop_
_entity_poly.entity_id
_entity_poly.type
_entity_poly.pdbx_seq_one_letter_code
_entity_poly.pdbx_strand_id
1 'polypeptide(L)'
;MYFSVTTGVSAALAFLSCASTVYGHGLIVEAHGNVNVNIMGRGLGFIEQFAHQRWGTGLHPYQVDVPTFSDPIIPCCKRPRTYMSQGCGLTLFEIWFRDMRPHNHLKALGWNAPKVMDLFHANRGYQIDIHKEVSTLCGKKMIPQASAGGWVKMRIHQVNADGGGPYKCKLDVSGTGQKFGGWIGLTTNVPGDQNSISLATVHKPGLWLQVPLPKDMMCTGTYGAYKNICIMRCENSAVNGPFGGCLAFQQIIAEAPKPIPPPPPAPTFYKVIATGKPPTKEQIKVALGGETYPTEIKNKIGNEQKIPAAEAKILDEAKEGNEVAAEIVQEQPLTDVKNN
;
A
#
# COMPACT_ATOMS: atom_id res chain seq x y z
N MET A 1 45.24 -45.17 7.18
CA MET A 1 44.70 -43.96 7.85
C MET A 1 43.97 -43.12 6.83
N TYR A 2 43.05 -42.26 7.30
CA TYR A 2 42.05 -41.44 6.58
C TYR A 2 40.67 -42.10 6.41
N PHE A 3 39.90 -42.04 7.51
CA PHE A 3 38.45 -42.01 7.47
C PHE A 3 38.00 -40.63 6.99
N SER A 4 37.17 -40.58 5.94
CA SER A 4 36.44 -39.37 5.59
C SER A 4 35.10 -39.38 6.31
N VAL A 5 34.92 -38.46 7.25
CA VAL A 5 33.66 -38.24 7.96
C VAL A 5 32.80 -37.32 7.10
N THR A 6 31.81 -37.87 6.40
CA THR A 6 30.69 -37.08 5.86
C THR A 6 29.66 -36.90 6.97
N THR A 7 29.73 -35.78 7.69
CA THR A 7 28.64 -35.34 8.57
C THR A 7 27.44 -34.95 7.72
N GLY A 8 26.38 -35.75 7.84
CA GLY A 8 25.10 -35.52 7.17
C GLY A 8 24.43 -34.24 7.64
N VAL A 9 24.16 -33.35 6.69
CA VAL A 9 23.20 -32.25 6.85
C VAL A 9 21.87 -32.75 6.27
N SER A 10 21.06 -33.50 7.04
CA SER A 10 19.74 -33.94 6.53
C SER A 10 18.68 -34.22 7.60
N ALA A 11 18.90 -33.93 8.88
CA ALA A 11 17.89 -34.21 9.91
C ALA A 11 17.12 -32.98 10.44
N ALA A 12 17.58 -31.75 10.18
CA ALA A 12 16.96 -30.55 10.75
C ALA A 12 15.79 -29.96 9.93
N LEU A 13 15.60 -30.36 8.66
CA LEU A 13 14.49 -29.86 7.83
C LEU A 13 13.22 -30.74 7.85
N ALA A 14 13.28 -31.94 8.42
CA ALA A 14 12.16 -32.89 8.35
C ALA A 14 11.15 -32.79 9.50
N PHE A 15 11.52 -32.18 10.64
CA PHE A 15 10.65 -32.08 11.82
C PHE A 15 9.66 -30.91 11.82
N LEU A 16 9.70 -30.03 10.81
CA LEU A 16 8.70 -28.95 10.65
C LEU A 16 7.46 -29.35 9.84
N SER A 17 7.33 -30.63 9.45
CA SER A 17 6.34 -31.03 8.45
C SER A 17 5.00 -31.55 9.00
N CYS A 18 4.86 -31.79 10.32
CA CYS A 18 3.60 -32.33 10.88
C CYS A 18 3.23 -31.86 12.30
N ALA A 19 4.07 -31.08 13.01
CA ALA A 19 3.85 -30.84 14.44
C ALA A 19 4.07 -29.39 14.87
N SER A 20 3.42 -28.44 14.19
CA SER A 20 2.86 -27.21 14.76
C SER A 20 2.25 -26.36 13.64
N THR A 21 0.95 -26.55 13.43
CA THR A 21 0.02 -25.45 13.16
C THR A 21 0.43 -24.47 12.04
N VAL A 22 0.02 -24.74 10.79
CA VAL A 22 0.26 -23.87 9.61
C VAL A 22 -0.59 -22.61 9.73
N TYR A 23 -0.17 -21.74 10.62
CA TYR A 23 -1.04 -20.75 11.18
C TYR A 23 -0.35 -19.38 11.17
N GLY A 24 -0.54 -18.68 10.04
CA GLY A 24 -0.43 -17.23 9.90
C GLY A 24 0.82 -16.74 9.20
N HIS A 25 0.73 -16.40 7.92
CA HIS A 25 1.89 -15.99 7.15
C HIS A 25 1.49 -14.88 6.18
N GLY A 26 2.12 -13.71 6.29
CA GLY A 26 2.00 -12.57 5.37
C GLY A 26 0.59 -12.08 5.02
N LEU A 27 0.04 -11.11 5.76
CA LEU A 27 -1.23 -10.44 5.42
C LEU A 27 -0.99 -8.97 5.03
N ILE A 28 -1.57 -8.52 3.92
CA ILE A 28 -1.60 -7.08 3.59
C ILE A 28 -2.60 -6.38 4.50
N VAL A 29 -2.09 -5.70 5.52
CA VAL A 29 -2.91 -4.98 6.50
C VAL A 29 -3.06 -3.52 6.20
N GLU A 30 -2.28 -2.96 5.27
CA GLU A 30 -2.33 -1.54 4.92
C GLU A 30 -1.75 -1.33 3.53
N ALA A 31 -2.31 -0.40 2.78
CA ALA A 31 -1.78 -0.03 1.48
C ALA A 31 -2.02 1.43 1.15
N HIS A 32 -1.09 2.02 0.40
CA HIS A 32 -1.12 3.41 -0.06
C HIS A 32 -0.61 3.50 -1.49
N GLY A 33 -1.12 4.48 -2.24
CA GLY A 33 -0.61 4.82 -3.57
C GLY A 33 0.00 6.22 -3.58
N ASN A 34 0.83 6.48 -4.59
CA ASN A 34 1.61 7.72 -4.68
C ASN A 34 0.79 9.00 -4.90
N VAL A 35 -0.46 8.90 -5.37
CA VAL A 35 -1.26 10.08 -5.73
C VAL A 35 -1.92 10.69 -4.49
N ASN A 36 -2.45 9.86 -3.61
CA ASN A 36 -3.00 10.31 -2.33
C ASN A 36 -2.69 9.30 -1.23
N VAL A 37 -1.65 9.59 -0.46
CA VAL A 37 -1.17 8.74 0.64
C VAL A 37 -2.09 8.73 1.87
N ASN A 38 -3.11 9.58 1.91
CA ASN A 38 -4.08 9.61 3.01
C ASN A 38 -5.23 8.61 2.78
N ILE A 39 -5.38 8.09 1.55
CA ILE A 39 -6.39 7.07 1.25
C ILE A 39 -5.78 5.70 1.46
N MET A 40 -6.04 5.17 2.65
CA MET A 40 -5.57 3.86 3.06
C MET A 40 -6.46 2.74 2.50
N GLY A 41 -5.81 1.72 1.94
CA GLY A 41 -6.43 0.46 1.51
C GLY A 41 -6.14 -0.72 2.44
N ARG A 42 -6.74 -1.86 2.10
CA ARG A 42 -6.56 -3.15 2.77
C ARG A 42 -6.39 -4.26 1.73
N GLY A 43 -5.76 -5.36 2.14
CA GLY A 43 -5.76 -6.58 1.34
C GLY A 43 -7.18 -7.14 1.19
N LEU A 44 -7.48 -7.74 0.04
CA LEU A 44 -8.76 -8.42 -0.17
C LEU A 44 -8.86 -9.63 0.77
N GLY A 45 -10.04 -9.81 1.38
CA GLY A 45 -10.27 -10.82 2.41
C GLY A 45 -9.96 -10.36 3.84
N PHE A 46 -9.39 -9.16 4.03
CA PHE A 46 -9.08 -8.61 5.36
C PHE A 46 -10.36 -8.43 6.22
N ILE A 47 -10.32 -8.92 7.46
CA ILE A 47 -11.45 -8.81 8.40
C ILE A 47 -11.16 -7.77 9.47
N GLU A 48 -11.93 -6.67 9.45
CA GLU A 48 -11.78 -5.56 10.39
C GLU A 48 -12.00 -5.99 11.86
N GLN A 49 -12.92 -6.92 12.11
CA GLN A 49 -13.22 -7.42 13.45
C GLN A 49 -11.97 -7.95 14.18
N PHE A 50 -11.00 -8.48 13.42
CA PHE A 50 -9.77 -9.05 13.99
C PHE A 50 -8.58 -8.11 13.93
N ALA A 51 -8.74 -6.88 13.43
CA ALA A 51 -7.64 -5.92 13.23
C ALA A 51 -6.84 -5.65 14.51
N HIS A 52 -7.50 -5.55 15.66
CA HIS A 52 -6.85 -5.24 16.95
C HIS A 52 -6.26 -6.45 17.67
N GLN A 53 -6.54 -7.67 17.19
CA GLN A 53 -6.23 -8.90 17.93
C GLN A 53 -5.12 -9.73 17.29
N ARG A 54 -4.41 -9.27 16.24
CA ARG A 54 -3.49 -10.09 15.42
C ARG A 54 -2.13 -10.47 16.05
N TRP A 55 -2.07 -10.64 17.37
CA TRP A 55 -0.82 -10.89 18.11
C TRP A 55 -0.61 -12.36 18.47
N GLY A 56 -1.58 -13.22 18.18
CA GLY A 56 -1.48 -14.65 18.44
C GLY A 56 -1.18 -15.50 17.20
N THR A 57 -0.74 -16.73 17.44
CA THR A 57 -0.35 -17.71 16.41
C THR A 57 -1.40 -18.81 16.18
N GLY A 58 -2.55 -18.73 16.84
CA GLY A 58 -3.68 -19.64 16.60
C GLY A 58 -4.48 -19.29 15.35
N LEU A 59 -5.10 -20.30 14.73
CA LEU A 59 -6.04 -20.17 13.59
C LEU A 59 -7.03 -19.03 13.75
N HIS A 60 -7.85 -19.16 14.79
CA HIS A 60 -8.93 -18.27 15.09
C HIS A 60 -8.63 -17.57 16.42
N PRO A 61 -8.75 -16.24 16.48
CA PRO A 61 -9.21 -15.34 15.42
C PRO A 61 -8.11 -14.86 14.46
N TYR A 62 -6.85 -15.20 14.72
CA TYR A 62 -5.73 -14.35 14.27
C TYR A 62 -5.39 -14.43 12.79
N GLN A 63 -5.85 -15.47 12.08
CA GLN A 63 -5.34 -15.81 10.75
C GLN A 63 -6.42 -16.29 9.79
N VAL A 64 -7.67 -16.21 10.21
CA VAL A 64 -8.79 -16.69 9.39
C VAL A 64 -8.91 -15.91 8.08
N ASP A 65 -8.29 -14.73 7.99
CA ASP A 65 -8.26 -13.86 6.82
C ASP A 65 -6.91 -13.79 6.11
N VAL A 66 -5.98 -14.70 6.39
CA VAL A 66 -4.71 -14.79 5.67
C VAL A 66 -4.93 -15.41 4.28
N PRO A 67 -4.68 -14.68 3.18
CA PRO A 67 -4.77 -15.25 1.85
C PRO A 67 -3.65 -16.25 1.59
N THR A 68 -4.03 -17.43 1.13
CA THR A 68 -3.11 -18.50 0.73
C THR A 68 -3.35 -18.83 -0.74
N PHE A 69 -2.27 -18.85 -1.53
CA PHE A 69 -2.33 -19.07 -2.98
C PHE A 69 -2.17 -20.55 -3.37
N SER A 70 -2.67 -21.45 -2.53
CA SER A 70 -2.57 -22.91 -2.71
C SER A 70 -3.82 -23.59 -2.15
N ASP A 71 -4.31 -24.63 -2.85
CA ASP A 71 -5.49 -25.44 -2.49
C ASP A 71 -5.08 -26.91 -2.28
N PRO A 72 -5.36 -27.57 -1.14
CA PRO A 72 -6.06 -27.07 0.04
C PRO A 72 -5.31 -25.92 0.72
N ILE A 73 -6.07 -25.09 1.44
CA ILE A 73 -5.53 -23.93 2.16
C ILE A 73 -4.54 -24.33 3.26
N ILE A 74 -4.81 -25.42 4.00
CA ILE A 74 -3.87 -25.97 4.99
C ILE A 74 -3.18 -27.20 4.38
N PRO A 75 -1.83 -27.23 4.32
CA PRO A 75 -1.10 -28.44 3.96
C PRO A 75 -1.32 -29.51 5.03
N CYS A 76 -1.64 -30.74 4.62
CA CYS A 76 -1.66 -31.88 5.53
C CYS A 76 -1.25 -33.15 4.82
N CYS A 77 -0.61 -34.03 5.59
CA CYS A 77 -0.66 -35.46 5.36
C CYS A 77 -0.18 -35.88 3.96
N LYS A 78 0.85 -35.19 3.44
CA LYS A 78 1.42 -35.39 2.10
C LYS A 78 0.40 -35.28 0.94
N ARG A 79 -0.76 -34.66 1.17
CA ARG A 79 -1.74 -34.42 0.11
C ARG A 79 -1.17 -33.39 -0.88
N PRO A 80 -1.28 -33.62 -2.19
CA PRO A 80 -0.82 -32.67 -3.18
C PRO A 80 -1.62 -31.37 -3.05
N ARG A 81 -0.93 -30.24 -3.23
CA ARG A 81 -1.55 -28.91 -3.28
C ARG A 81 -1.43 -28.35 -4.68
N THR A 82 -2.46 -27.63 -5.09
CA THR A 82 -2.50 -26.93 -6.36
C THR A 82 -2.22 -25.46 -6.10
N TYR A 83 -1.12 -24.95 -6.67
CA TYR A 83 -0.85 -23.51 -6.67
C TYR A 83 -1.88 -22.78 -7.52
N MET A 84 -2.47 -21.72 -6.96
CA MET A 84 -3.46 -20.89 -7.63
C MET A 84 -2.77 -19.78 -8.40
N SER A 85 -2.42 -19.98 -9.67
CA SER A 85 -1.66 -18.97 -10.44
C SER A 85 -2.46 -17.69 -10.76
N GLN A 86 -3.79 -17.73 -10.67
CA GLN A 86 -4.68 -16.58 -10.86
C GLN A 86 -5.58 -16.39 -9.63
N GLY A 87 -6.26 -15.24 -9.58
CA GLY A 87 -7.10 -14.84 -8.46
C GLY A 87 -6.32 -14.47 -7.19
N CYS A 88 -7.05 -14.34 -6.09
CA CYS A 88 -6.57 -13.75 -4.84
C CYS A 88 -6.38 -14.74 -3.70
N GLY A 89 -6.40 -16.04 -4.02
CA GLY A 89 -6.18 -17.10 -3.05
C GLY A 89 -7.45 -17.42 -2.24
N LEU A 90 -7.27 -18.20 -1.20
CA LEU A 90 -8.30 -18.59 -0.24
C LEU A 90 -7.96 -18.07 1.16
N THR A 91 -9.01 -17.78 1.94
CA THR A 91 -8.90 -17.58 3.39
C THR A 91 -9.72 -18.65 4.10
N LEU A 92 -9.39 -18.93 5.35
CA LEU A 92 -10.15 -19.90 6.13
C LEU A 92 -11.55 -19.37 6.47
N PHE A 93 -11.69 -18.04 6.56
CA PHE A 93 -12.97 -17.39 6.74
C PHE A 93 -13.89 -17.57 5.55
N GLU A 94 -13.36 -17.60 4.32
CA GLU A 94 -14.15 -17.89 3.12
C GLU A 94 -14.72 -19.32 3.19
N ILE A 95 -13.91 -20.30 3.62
CA ILE A 95 -14.36 -21.68 3.84
C ILE A 95 -15.40 -21.73 4.95
N TRP A 96 -15.14 -21.06 6.08
CA TRP A 96 -16.10 -21.01 7.17
C TRP A 96 -17.43 -20.40 6.72
N PHE A 97 -17.40 -19.29 6.00
CA PHE A 97 -18.59 -18.58 5.55
C PHE A 97 -19.42 -19.42 4.56
N ARG A 98 -18.77 -20.12 3.64
CA ARG A 98 -19.44 -20.86 2.57
C ARG A 98 -19.83 -22.28 2.96
N ASP A 99 -18.95 -22.98 3.68
CA ASP A 99 -19.08 -24.43 3.86
C ASP A 99 -19.42 -24.82 5.29
N MET A 100 -19.24 -23.94 6.28
CA MET A 100 -19.54 -24.24 7.68
C MET A 100 -20.74 -23.47 8.21
N ARG A 101 -20.79 -22.16 8.00
CA ARG A 101 -21.83 -21.26 8.52
C ARG A 101 -23.25 -21.70 8.13
N PRO A 102 -23.54 -22.18 6.90
CA PRO A 102 -24.88 -22.65 6.54
C PRO A 102 -25.33 -23.91 7.29
N HIS A 103 -24.40 -24.65 7.89
CA HIS A 103 -24.67 -25.94 8.52
C HIS A 103 -24.50 -25.84 10.04
N ASN A 104 -25.61 -25.89 10.79
CA ASN A 104 -25.61 -25.74 12.25
C ASN A 104 -24.65 -26.72 12.96
N HIS A 105 -24.55 -27.95 12.46
CA HIS A 105 -23.67 -28.98 13.03
C HIS A 105 -22.17 -28.72 12.80
N LEU A 106 -21.79 -27.88 11.82
CA LEU A 106 -20.41 -27.46 11.57
C LEU A 106 -20.10 -26.13 12.25
N LYS A 107 -21.03 -25.16 12.20
CA LYS A 107 -20.89 -23.84 12.82
C LYS A 107 -20.67 -23.91 14.34
N ALA A 108 -21.21 -24.92 15.00
CA ALA A 108 -21.05 -25.13 16.45
C ALA A 108 -19.71 -25.79 16.83
N LEU A 109 -18.95 -26.31 15.87
CA LEU A 109 -17.66 -26.95 16.14
C LEU A 109 -16.55 -25.91 16.29
N GLY A 110 -15.59 -26.21 17.16
CA GLY A 110 -14.35 -25.45 17.26
C GLY A 110 -13.51 -25.60 15.99
N TRP A 111 -12.67 -24.60 15.71
CA TRP A 111 -11.82 -24.54 14.52
C TRP A 111 -10.81 -25.70 14.41
N ASN A 112 -10.44 -26.31 15.54
CA ASN A 112 -9.54 -27.45 15.61
C ASN A 112 -10.28 -28.81 15.63
N ALA A 113 -11.62 -28.82 15.54
CA ALA A 113 -12.37 -30.09 15.51
C ALA A 113 -11.99 -30.90 14.25
N PRO A 114 -11.86 -32.23 14.33
CA PRO A 114 -11.42 -33.05 13.19
C PRO A 114 -12.20 -32.80 11.90
N LYS A 115 -13.54 -32.70 11.99
CA LYS A 115 -14.41 -32.39 10.83
C LYS A 115 -14.12 -31.02 10.21
N VAL A 116 -13.72 -30.04 11.01
CA VAL A 116 -13.37 -28.70 10.53
C VAL A 116 -11.97 -28.71 9.89
N MET A 117 -11.03 -29.45 10.47
CA MET A 117 -9.72 -29.64 9.87
C MET A 117 -9.82 -30.41 8.54
N ASP A 118 -10.67 -31.42 8.44
CA ASP A 118 -10.94 -32.13 7.19
C ASP A 118 -11.45 -31.18 6.09
N LEU A 119 -12.30 -30.21 6.48
CA LEU A 119 -12.74 -29.14 5.60
C LEU A 119 -11.58 -28.24 5.15
N PHE A 120 -10.65 -27.86 6.04
CA PHE A 120 -9.51 -27.03 5.64
C PHE A 120 -8.45 -27.79 4.83
N HIS A 121 -8.40 -29.12 4.94
CA HIS A 121 -7.52 -30.01 4.17
C HIS A 121 -8.15 -30.51 2.85
N ALA A 122 -9.32 -29.98 2.47
CA ALA A 122 -10.01 -30.33 1.24
C ALA A 122 -9.77 -29.27 0.16
N ASN A 123 -9.65 -29.71 -1.09
CA ASN A 123 -9.68 -28.82 -2.25
C ASN A 123 -11.05 -28.16 -2.36
N ARG A 124 -11.06 -26.86 -2.64
CA ARG A 124 -12.28 -26.04 -2.71
C ARG A 124 -12.63 -25.66 -4.13
N GLY A 125 -11.64 -25.42 -4.98
CA GLY A 125 -11.86 -24.96 -6.35
C GLY A 125 -12.52 -23.58 -6.46
N TYR A 126 -12.66 -22.86 -5.33
CA TYR A 126 -13.09 -21.46 -5.29
C TYR A 126 -12.00 -20.61 -4.62
N GLN A 127 -12.18 -19.29 -4.67
CA GLN A 127 -11.26 -18.31 -4.11
C GLN A 127 -12.04 -17.16 -3.48
N ILE A 128 -11.33 -16.20 -2.87
CA ILE A 128 -11.89 -14.90 -2.44
C ILE A 128 -12.70 -14.29 -3.59
N ASP A 129 -13.94 -13.88 -3.31
CA ASP A 129 -14.76 -13.13 -4.25
C ASP A 129 -14.24 -11.69 -4.38
N ILE A 130 -13.38 -11.49 -5.38
CA ILE A 130 -12.75 -10.20 -5.67
C ILE A 130 -13.81 -9.13 -5.93
N HIS A 131 -14.91 -9.48 -6.60
CA HIS A 131 -15.90 -8.46 -6.94
C HIS A 131 -16.58 -7.90 -5.69
N LYS A 132 -16.98 -8.80 -4.79
CA LYS A 132 -17.57 -8.47 -3.49
C LYS A 132 -16.61 -7.68 -2.60
N GLU A 133 -15.37 -8.12 -2.49
CA GLU A 133 -14.36 -7.47 -1.64
C GLU A 133 -14.04 -6.06 -2.11
N VAL A 134 -13.79 -5.87 -3.41
CA VAL A 134 -13.49 -4.56 -3.97
C VAL A 134 -14.69 -3.62 -3.87
N SER A 135 -15.91 -4.11 -4.15
CA SER A 135 -17.13 -3.32 -3.98
C SER A 135 -17.30 -2.85 -2.53
N THR A 136 -16.95 -3.70 -1.56
CA THR A 136 -16.98 -3.35 -0.13
C THR A 136 -15.97 -2.25 0.19
N LEU A 137 -14.73 -2.34 -0.31
CA LEU A 137 -13.71 -1.32 -0.12
C LEU A 137 -14.06 0.00 -0.81
N CYS A 138 -14.66 -0.04 -2.00
CA CYS A 138 -15.21 1.13 -2.69
C CYS A 138 -16.27 1.86 -1.84
N GLY A 139 -17.22 1.11 -1.27
CA GLY A 139 -18.24 1.66 -0.37
C GLY A 139 -17.66 2.32 0.88
N LYS A 140 -16.52 1.81 1.37
CA LYS A 140 -15.78 2.37 2.51
C LYS A 140 -14.79 3.48 2.12
N LYS A 141 -14.64 3.79 0.83
CA LYS A 141 -13.62 4.72 0.30
C LYS A 141 -12.18 4.33 0.65
N MET A 142 -11.92 3.02 0.69
CA MET A 142 -10.62 2.42 1.04
C MET A 142 -9.89 1.87 -0.19
N ILE A 143 -9.87 2.64 -1.28
CA ILE A 143 -9.20 2.29 -2.53
C ILE A 143 -8.01 3.24 -2.71
N PRO A 144 -6.76 2.79 -2.49
CA PRO A 144 -5.58 3.59 -2.73
C PRO A 144 -5.53 4.16 -4.14
N GLN A 145 -4.93 5.34 -4.29
CA GLN A 145 -4.84 6.04 -5.56
C GLN A 145 -3.39 6.15 -6.01
N ALA A 146 -3.10 5.69 -7.22
CA ALA A 146 -1.76 5.69 -7.80
C ALA A 146 -1.79 6.14 -9.26
N SER A 147 -0.65 6.57 -9.80
CA SER A 147 -0.48 6.95 -11.20
C SER A 147 0.32 5.89 -11.95
N ALA A 148 0.20 5.85 -13.28
CA ALA A 148 1.15 5.09 -14.09
C ALA A 148 2.57 5.58 -13.83
N GLY A 149 3.54 4.66 -13.76
CA GLY A 149 4.92 4.97 -13.38
C GLY A 149 5.14 5.37 -11.90
N GLY A 150 4.06 5.45 -11.12
CA GLY A 150 4.10 5.75 -9.69
C GLY A 150 4.43 4.51 -8.84
N TRP A 151 3.86 4.45 -7.65
CA TRP A 151 4.08 3.32 -6.75
C TRP A 151 2.85 2.99 -5.92
N VAL A 152 2.78 1.72 -5.52
CA VAL A 152 1.89 1.23 -4.46
C VAL A 152 2.76 0.63 -3.37
N LYS A 153 2.50 1.01 -2.12
CA LYS A 153 3.23 0.55 -0.94
C LYS A 153 2.28 -0.20 -0.03
N MET A 154 2.68 -1.37 0.45
CA MET A 154 1.86 -2.27 1.26
C MET A 154 2.59 -2.67 2.54
N ARG A 155 1.90 -2.65 3.67
CA ARG A 155 2.41 -3.17 4.93
C ARG A 155 1.96 -4.60 5.11
N ILE A 156 2.93 -5.48 5.31
CA ILE A 156 2.72 -6.87 5.65
C ILE A 156 2.65 -6.99 7.17
N HIS A 157 1.65 -7.72 7.65
CA HIS A 157 1.64 -8.27 8.98
C HIS A 157 2.11 -9.72 8.91
N GLN A 158 3.25 -9.99 9.52
CA GLN A 158 3.83 -11.31 9.59
C GLN A 158 3.46 -11.96 10.93
N VAL A 159 2.71 -13.06 10.87
CA VAL A 159 2.28 -13.80 12.07
C VAL A 159 3.34 -14.83 12.49
N ASN A 160 3.87 -15.67 11.58
CA ASN A 160 5.05 -16.51 11.87
C ASN A 160 6.13 -16.46 10.76
N ALA A 161 7.11 -17.36 10.86
CA ALA A 161 8.35 -17.36 10.10
C ALA A 161 8.14 -17.35 8.57
N ASP A 162 7.27 -18.20 8.04
CA ASP A 162 6.94 -18.33 6.61
C ASP A 162 6.03 -17.20 6.07
N GLY A 163 5.73 -16.19 6.90
CA GLY A 163 5.17 -14.92 6.45
C GLY A 163 6.23 -13.87 6.08
N GLY A 164 7.51 -14.23 6.12
CA GLY A 164 8.60 -13.36 5.68
C GLY A 164 8.56 -13.09 4.17
N GLY A 165 9.49 -12.25 3.71
CA GLY A 165 9.75 -12.06 2.28
C GLY A 165 10.99 -12.83 1.83
N PRO A 166 11.45 -12.65 0.57
CA PRO A 166 11.00 -11.62 -0.35
C PRO A 166 9.63 -11.95 -0.97
N TYR A 167 8.82 -10.92 -1.13
CA TYR A 167 7.59 -10.95 -1.92
C TYR A 167 7.89 -10.63 -3.38
N LYS A 168 7.01 -11.09 -4.27
CA LYS A 168 6.92 -10.71 -5.68
C LYS A 168 5.49 -10.31 -5.97
N CYS A 169 5.30 -9.33 -6.85
CA CYS A 169 3.98 -8.81 -7.18
C CYS A 169 3.68 -8.89 -8.67
N LYS A 170 2.42 -8.96 -9.05
CA LYS A 170 1.96 -8.94 -10.44
C LYS A 170 0.63 -8.22 -10.52
N LEU A 171 0.35 -7.65 -11.68
CA LEU A 171 -0.76 -6.73 -11.89
C LEU A 171 -1.78 -7.31 -12.87
N ASP A 172 -3.06 -7.18 -12.53
CA ASP A 172 -4.17 -7.33 -13.45
C ASP A 172 -4.81 -5.96 -13.71
N VAL A 173 -4.65 -5.48 -14.93
CA VAL A 173 -5.19 -4.19 -15.38
C VAL A 173 -6.69 -4.24 -15.68
N SER A 174 -7.28 -5.42 -15.87
CA SER A 174 -8.72 -5.56 -16.08
C SER A 174 -9.53 -5.31 -14.80
N GLY A 175 -8.87 -5.36 -13.64
CA GLY A 175 -9.51 -5.21 -12.34
C GLY A 175 -10.28 -6.44 -11.88
N THR A 176 -10.21 -7.58 -12.58
CA THR A 176 -11.02 -8.77 -12.28
C THR A 176 -10.31 -9.81 -11.41
N GLY A 177 -8.98 -9.72 -11.31
CA GLY A 177 -8.06 -10.69 -10.75
C GLY A 177 -7.96 -12.01 -11.51
N GLN A 178 -8.46 -12.09 -12.75
CA GLN A 178 -8.46 -13.34 -13.53
C GLN A 178 -7.25 -13.49 -14.45
N LYS A 179 -6.57 -12.38 -14.77
CA LYS A 179 -5.46 -12.36 -15.72
C LYS A 179 -4.35 -11.43 -15.24
N PHE A 180 -3.52 -11.93 -14.34
CA PHE A 180 -2.31 -11.23 -13.93
C PHE A 180 -1.21 -11.35 -14.99
N GLY A 181 -0.52 -10.25 -15.26
CA GLY A 181 0.67 -10.21 -16.10
C GLY A 181 1.92 -10.81 -15.43
N GLY A 182 3.09 -10.41 -15.94
CA GLY A 182 4.38 -10.83 -15.41
C GLY A 182 4.67 -10.32 -13.99
N TRP A 183 5.67 -10.93 -13.35
CA TRP A 183 6.16 -10.48 -12.05
C TRP A 183 6.88 -9.14 -12.16
N ILE A 184 6.61 -8.25 -11.20
CA ILE A 184 7.17 -6.92 -11.05
C ILE A 184 8.20 -6.97 -9.91
N GLY A 185 9.40 -6.47 -10.18
CA GLY A 185 10.44 -6.30 -9.17
C GLY A 185 10.08 -5.19 -8.18
N LEU A 186 10.31 -5.44 -6.90
CA LEU A 186 10.00 -4.50 -5.82
C LEU A 186 11.19 -3.57 -5.55
N THR A 187 10.93 -2.28 -5.27
CA THR A 187 11.98 -1.33 -4.84
C THR A 187 12.27 -1.44 -3.35
N THR A 188 11.33 -1.97 -2.57
CA THR A 188 11.49 -2.26 -1.15
C THR A 188 10.76 -3.56 -0.86
N ASN A 189 11.36 -4.44 -0.08
CA ASN A 189 10.81 -5.76 0.21
C ASN A 189 10.91 -6.09 1.69
N VAL A 190 10.08 -7.05 2.12
CA VAL A 190 10.14 -7.60 3.48
C VAL A 190 11.33 -8.57 3.56
N PRO A 191 12.13 -8.53 4.65
CA PRO A 191 13.23 -9.47 4.83
C PRO A 191 12.79 -10.94 4.94
N GLY A 192 13.66 -11.84 4.50
CA GLY A 192 13.62 -13.27 4.74
C GLY A 192 14.54 -14.03 3.77
N ASP A 193 14.62 -15.34 3.95
CA ASP A 193 15.49 -16.20 3.13
C ASP A 193 14.87 -16.52 1.76
N GLN A 194 15.57 -17.35 0.97
CA GLN A 194 15.10 -17.81 -0.35
C GLN A 194 13.75 -18.56 -0.33
N ASN A 195 13.35 -19.10 0.82
CA ASN A 195 12.08 -19.80 1.04
C ASN A 195 11.03 -18.92 1.73
N SER A 196 11.33 -17.63 1.87
CA SER A 196 10.50 -16.64 2.55
C SER A 196 10.31 -16.88 4.05
N ILE A 197 11.33 -17.44 4.69
CA ILE A 197 11.37 -17.68 6.13
C ILE A 197 12.13 -16.55 6.83
N SER A 198 11.55 -15.99 7.90
CA SER A 198 12.22 -15.03 8.78
C SER A 198 11.62 -15.05 10.19
N LEU A 199 12.36 -15.50 11.19
CA LEU A 199 11.93 -15.39 12.59
C LEU A 199 12.07 -13.95 13.14
N ALA A 200 13.04 -13.18 12.63
CA ALA A 200 13.38 -11.86 13.15
C ALA A 200 12.29 -10.80 12.91
N THR A 201 11.45 -11.01 11.88
CA THR A 201 10.41 -10.07 11.45
C THR A 201 9.01 -10.45 11.96
N VAL A 202 8.87 -11.58 12.65
CA VAL A 202 7.61 -11.99 13.27
C VAL A 202 7.07 -10.89 14.19
N HIS A 203 5.82 -10.49 13.97
CA HIS A 203 5.12 -9.41 14.69
C HIS A 203 5.84 -8.05 14.73
N LYS A 204 6.86 -7.83 13.89
CA LYS A 204 7.51 -6.52 13.80
C LYS A 204 6.61 -5.54 13.07
N PRO A 205 6.49 -4.29 13.55
CA PRO A 205 5.83 -3.24 12.79
C PRO A 205 6.70 -2.84 11.59
N GLY A 206 6.12 -2.11 10.64
CA GLY A 206 6.89 -1.47 9.57
C GLY A 206 7.45 -2.41 8.49
N LEU A 207 6.93 -3.62 8.35
CA LEU A 207 7.28 -4.51 7.23
C LEU A 207 6.60 -4.02 5.96
N TRP A 208 7.26 -3.11 5.26
CA TRP A 208 6.74 -2.52 4.04
C TRP A 208 7.36 -3.15 2.81
N LEU A 209 6.52 -3.40 1.81
CA LEU A 209 6.95 -3.61 0.45
C LEU A 209 6.48 -2.45 -0.43
N GLN A 210 7.25 -2.13 -1.46
CA GLN A 210 6.92 -1.06 -2.40
C GLN A 210 7.07 -1.57 -3.83
N VAL A 211 6.00 -1.44 -4.59
CA VAL A 211 5.88 -1.90 -5.98
C VAL A 211 5.91 -0.67 -6.90
N PRO A 212 6.93 -0.51 -7.75
CA PRO A 212 6.88 0.47 -8.83
C PRO A 212 5.84 0.03 -9.86
N LEU A 213 4.98 0.94 -10.29
CA LEU A 213 3.95 0.64 -11.28
C LEU A 213 4.47 0.82 -12.72
N PRO A 214 4.03 0.00 -13.69
CA PRO A 214 4.38 0.21 -15.10
C PRO A 214 3.98 1.61 -15.58
N LYS A 215 4.81 2.22 -16.44
CA LYS A 215 4.58 3.58 -16.98
C LYS A 215 3.43 3.62 -18.00
N ASP A 216 3.13 2.49 -18.61
CA ASP A 216 2.11 2.25 -19.63
C ASP A 216 0.88 1.51 -19.08
N MET A 217 0.80 1.34 -17.75
CA MET A 217 -0.34 0.72 -17.09
C MET A 217 -1.63 1.48 -17.40
N MET A 218 -2.67 0.74 -17.82
CA MET A 218 -4.02 1.27 -18.08
C MET A 218 -5.06 0.37 -17.42
N CYS A 219 -5.45 0.71 -16.20
CA CYS A 219 -6.49 0.00 -15.46
C CYS A 219 -7.86 0.25 -16.09
N THR A 220 -8.66 -0.80 -16.26
CA THR A 220 -10.00 -0.73 -16.89
C THR A 220 -11.12 -1.23 -15.97
N GLY A 221 -10.79 -1.76 -14.79
CA GLY A 221 -11.78 -2.27 -13.84
C GLY A 221 -12.78 -1.20 -13.40
N THR A 222 -14.04 -1.58 -13.26
CA THR A 222 -15.12 -0.69 -12.84
C THR A 222 -15.94 -1.32 -11.72
N TYR A 223 -16.13 -0.56 -10.65
CA TYR A 223 -16.80 -0.95 -9.41
C TYR A 223 -17.71 0.17 -8.93
N GLY A 224 -18.98 0.12 -9.33
CA GLY A 224 -19.91 1.22 -9.10
C GLY A 224 -19.39 2.53 -9.72
N ALA A 225 -19.17 3.55 -8.88
CA ALA A 225 -18.63 4.84 -9.32
C ALA A 225 -17.10 4.85 -9.52
N TYR A 226 -16.38 3.84 -9.02
CA TYR A 226 -14.93 3.76 -9.17
C TYR A 226 -14.58 3.16 -10.53
N LYS A 227 -13.81 3.91 -11.31
CA LYS A 227 -13.26 3.50 -12.61
C LYS A 227 -11.75 3.34 -12.51
N ASN A 228 -11.17 2.66 -13.48
CA ASN A 228 -9.73 2.43 -13.60
C ASN A 228 -9.17 1.68 -12.38
N ILE A 229 -9.88 0.65 -11.93
CA ILE A 229 -9.42 -0.24 -10.86
C ILE A 229 -8.49 -1.30 -11.44
N CYS A 230 -7.33 -1.46 -10.81
CA CYS A 230 -6.43 -2.58 -11.00
C CYS A 230 -6.46 -3.48 -9.77
N ILE A 231 -6.13 -4.77 -9.96
CA ILE A 231 -5.83 -5.70 -8.87
C ILE A 231 -4.34 -6.00 -8.89
N MET A 232 -3.65 -5.69 -7.81
CA MET A 232 -2.28 -6.13 -7.55
C MET A 232 -2.33 -7.40 -6.72
N ARG A 233 -1.59 -8.43 -7.13
CA ARG A 233 -1.35 -9.63 -6.31
C ARG A 233 0.10 -9.64 -5.87
N CYS A 234 0.34 -9.78 -4.57
CA CYS A 234 1.66 -9.96 -4.01
C CYS A 234 1.72 -11.25 -3.22
N GLU A 235 2.76 -12.04 -3.46
CA GLU A 235 2.97 -13.30 -2.75
C GLU A 235 4.45 -13.55 -2.46
N ASN A 236 4.73 -14.28 -1.39
CA ASN A 236 6.07 -14.78 -1.08
C ASN A 236 6.31 -16.16 -1.73
N SER A 237 7.37 -16.87 -1.32
CA SER A 237 7.74 -18.19 -1.87
C SER A 237 7.64 -19.33 -0.85
N ALA A 238 6.92 -19.13 0.26
CA ALA A 238 6.76 -20.14 1.28
C ALA A 238 5.99 -21.36 0.76
N VAL A 239 6.51 -22.57 1.03
CA VAL A 239 5.90 -23.84 0.59
C VAL A 239 4.56 -24.14 1.26
N ASN A 240 4.40 -23.71 2.51
CA ASN A 240 3.12 -23.75 3.22
C ASN A 240 2.12 -22.72 2.66
N GLY A 241 2.64 -21.71 1.96
CA GLY A 241 1.91 -20.72 1.18
C GLY A 241 1.90 -21.12 -0.30
N PRO A 242 2.07 -20.19 -1.24
CA PRO A 242 2.49 -18.81 -1.04
C PRO A 242 1.48 -17.96 -0.26
N PHE A 243 1.99 -16.94 0.43
CA PHE A 243 1.21 -16.03 1.26
C PHE A 243 1.36 -14.57 0.84
N GLY A 244 0.42 -13.71 1.23
CA GLY A 244 0.43 -12.27 0.94
C GLY A 244 -0.99 -11.74 0.77
N GLY A 245 -1.37 -11.48 -0.47
CA GLY A 245 -2.75 -11.14 -0.80
C GLY A 245 -2.89 -10.34 -2.08
N CYS A 246 -4.14 -10.00 -2.38
CA CYS A 246 -4.45 -9.02 -3.40
C CYS A 246 -4.78 -7.67 -2.79
N LEU A 247 -4.60 -6.62 -3.58
CA LEU A 247 -4.98 -5.25 -3.28
C LEU A 247 -5.65 -4.64 -4.50
N ALA A 248 -6.78 -3.99 -4.32
CA ALA A 248 -7.34 -3.11 -5.34
C ALA A 248 -6.82 -1.68 -5.15
N PHE A 249 -6.47 -1.02 -6.25
CA PHE A 249 -6.15 0.41 -6.26
C PHE A 249 -6.72 1.05 -7.52
N GLN A 250 -6.95 2.35 -7.44
CA GLN A 250 -7.44 3.16 -8.54
C GLN A 250 -6.26 3.85 -9.23
N GLN A 251 -6.19 3.71 -10.55
CA GLN A 251 -5.35 4.56 -11.35
C GLN A 251 -5.99 5.93 -11.53
N ILE A 252 -5.31 6.97 -11.06
CA ILE A 252 -5.64 8.34 -11.36
C ILE A 252 -4.93 8.71 -12.65
N ILE A 253 -5.73 8.81 -13.71
CA ILE A 253 -5.29 9.31 -15.00
C ILE A 253 -5.42 10.83 -14.90
N ALA A 254 -4.29 11.54 -14.92
CA ALA A 254 -4.33 12.99 -15.00
C ALA A 254 -5.11 13.36 -16.27
N GLU A 255 -6.22 14.09 -16.12
CA GLU A 255 -6.87 14.70 -17.28
C GLU A 255 -5.84 15.61 -17.94
N ALA A 256 -5.79 15.60 -19.28
CA ALA A 256 -5.06 16.62 -20.01
C ALA A 256 -5.56 17.99 -19.49
N PRO A 257 -4.66 18.97 -19.25
CA PRO A 257 -5.09 20.32 -18.90
C PRO A 257 -6.15 20.75 -19.91
N LYS A 258 -7.32 21.17 -19.44
CA LYS A 258 -8.30 21.80 -20.32
C LYS A 258 -7.57 22.91 -21.09
N PRO A 259 -7.71 23.00 -22.42
CA PRO A 259 -7.13 24.11 -23.18
C PRO A 259 -7.50 25.40 -22.45
N ILE A 260 -6.49 26.16 -22.04
CA ILE A 260 -6.72 27.50 -21.50
C ILE A 260 -7.51 28.22 -22.60
N PRO A 261 -8.72 28.73 -22.33
CA PRO A 261 -9.44 29.53 -23.30
C PRO A 261 -8.47 30.58 -23.84
N PRO A 262 -8.43 30.83 -25.16
CA PRO A 262 -7.59 31.89 -25.69
C PRO A 262 -7.85 33.15 -24.85
N PRO A 263 -6.78 33.86 -24.41
CA PRO A 263 -6.96 35.07 -23.64
C PRO A 263 -7.98 35.95 -24.38
N PRO A 264 -8.92 36.58 -23.66
CA PRO A 264 -9.85 37.51 -24.28
C PRO A 264 -9.06 38.44 -25.20
N PRO A 265 -9.58 38.78 -26.40
CA PRO A 265 -8.90 39.71 -27.29
C PRO A 265 -8.48 40.93 -26.47
N ALA A 266 -7.19 41.25 -26.52
CA ALA A 266 -6.65 42.38 -25.79
C ALA A 266 -7.55 43.58 -26.08
N PRO A 267 -8.06 44.30 -25.06
CA PRO A 267 -8.85 45.48 -25.31
C PRO A 267 -8.04 46.40 -26.23
N THR A 268 -8.61 46.76 -27.36
CA THR A 268 -8.03 47.77 -28.24
C THR A 268 -8.04 49.08 -27.49
N PHE A 269 -6.91 49.40 -26.87
CA PHE A 269 -6.67 50.73 -26.33
C PHE A 269 -6.55 51.68 -27.51
N TYR A 270 -7.61 52.45 -27.77
CA TYR A 270 -7.46 53.69 -28.51
C TYR A 270 -6.45 54.54 -27.75
N LYS A 271 -5.41 55.04 -28.42
CA LYS A 271 -4.51 56.07 -27.87
C LYS A 271 -5.37 57.29 -27.55
N VAL A 272 -5.82 57.40 -26.31
CA VAL A 272 -6.23 58.68 -25.75
C VAL A 272 -4.92 59.43 -25.52
N ILE A 273 -4.69 60.47 -26.30
CA ILE A 273 -3.66 61.46 -26.00
C ILE A 273 -4.16 62.19 -24.74
N ALA A 274 -3.75 61.72 -23.57
CA ALA A 274 -4.07 62.35 -22.31
C ALA A 274 -3.19 63.59 -22.14
N THR A 275 -3.74 64.76 -22.42
CA THR A 275 -3.23 66.02 -21.85
C THR A 275 -3.66 66.06 -20.38
N GLY A 276 -2.89 65.44 -19.49
CA GLY A 276 -3.20 65.40 -18.07
C GLY A 276 -1.99 65.02 -17.22
N LYS A 277 -1.77 65.78 -16.13
CA LYS A 277 -0.70 65.58 -15.14
C LYS A 277 -0.80 64.18 -14.50
N PRO A 278 0.33 63.51 -14.17
CA PRO A 278 0.32 62.18 -13.56
C PRO A 278 -0.46 62.14 -12.23
N PRO A 279 -1.11 61.01 -11.91
CA PRO A 279 -1.97 60.88 -10.74
C PRO A 279 -1.18 60.90 -9.43
N THR A 280 -1.78 61.44 -8.37
CA THR A 280 -1.19 61.50 -7.03
C THR A 280 -1.30 60.16 -6.29
N LYS A 281 -0.47 59.95 -5.26
CA LYS A 281 -0.45 58.71 -4.46
C LYS A 281 -1.81 58.37 -3.87
N GLU A 282 -2.62 59.36 -3.57
CA GLU A 282 -3.98 59.25 -3.04
C GLU A 282 -4.95 58.68 -4.07
N GLN A 283 -4.84 59.05 -5.35
CA GLN A 283 -5.68 58.53 -6.43
C GLN A 283 -5.38 57.05 -6.72
N ILE A 284 -4.12 56.65 -6.57
CA ILE A 284 -3.70 55.24 -6.66
C ILE A 284 -4.27 54.42 -5.49
N LYS A 285 -4.38 55.02 -4.30
CA LYS A 285 -4.91 54.38 -3.08
C LYS A 285 -6.41 54.11 -3.14
N VAL A 286 -7.18 55.00 -3.79
CA VAL A 286 -8.63 54.85 -4.01
C VAL A 286 -8.94 53.74 -5.03
N ALA A 287 -8.13 53.59 -6.08
CA ALA A 287 -8.34 52.60 -7.14
C ALA A 287 -8.09 51.14 -6.69
N LEU A 288 -7.36 50.94 -5.59
CA LEU A 288 -7.01 49.62 -5.06
C LEU A 288 -7.97 49.10 -3.97
N GLY A 289 -9.15 49.72 -3.81
CA GLY A 289 -10.24 49.14 -3.02
C GLY A 289 -9.93 48.96 -1.53
N GLY A 290 -9.30 49.96 -0.91
CA GLY A 290 -9.08 49.98 0.53
C GLY A 290 -10.30 50.49 1.30
N GLU A 291 -11.11 49.59 1.87
CA GLU A 291 -11.91 49.92 3.05
C GLU A 291 -11.22 49.40 4.31
N THR A 292 -11.16 50.23 5.34
CA THR A 292 -10.60 49.89 6.65
C THR A 292 -11.62 49.09 7.46
N TYR A 293 -11.23 47.90 7.94
CA TYR A 293 -12.05 47.12 8.87
C TYR A 293 -12.34 47.90 10.17
N PRO A 294 -13.57 47.80 10.73
CA PRO A 294 -13.93 48.42 12.00
C PRO A 294 -13.00 47.95 13.13
N THR A 295 -12.69 48.85 14.07
CA THR A 295 -11.72 48.66 15.17
C THR A 295 -12.00 47.40 16.01
N GLU A 296 -13.24 46.93 16.05
CA GLU A 296 -13.65 45.70 16.74
C GLU A 296 -13.11 44.41 16.10
N ILE A 297 -12.83 44.39 14.79
CA ILE A 297 -12.24 43.22 14.11
C ILE A 297 -10.72 43.17 14.30
N LYS A 298 -10.03 44.31 14.38
CA LYS A 298 -8.59 44.37 14.73
C LYS A 298 -8.31 43.79 16.12
N ASN A 299 -9.20 44.04 17.09
CA ASN A 299 -9.05 43.56 18.46
C ASN A 299 -9.34 42.06 18.62
N LYS A 300 -10.10 41.44 17.70
CA LYS A 300 -10.30 39.98 17.68
C LYS A 300 -9.16 39.23 17.00
N ILE A 301 -8.59 39.77 15.91
CA ILE A 301 -7.44 39.15 15.22
C ILE A 301 -6.16 39.27 16.07
N GLY A 302 -6.02 40.33 16.87
CA GLY A 302 -4.87 40.53 17.75
C GLY A 302 -4.77 39.61 18.97
N ASN A 303 -5.82 38.84 19.30
CA ASN A 303 -5.88 38.06 20.55
C ASN A 303 -5.88 36.53 20.38
N GLU A 304 -5.83 35.98 19.15
CA GLU A 304 -5.81 34.52 18.92
C GLU A 304 -4.58 33.95 18.20
N GLN A 305 -3.54 34.75 17.93
CA GLN A 305 -2.23 34.22 17.54
C GLN A 305 -1.19 34.46 18.65
N LYS A 306 -1.30 33.66 19.71
CA LYS A 306 -0.14 33.30 20.54
C LYS A 306 0.27 31.87 20.21
N ILE A 307 1.22 31.75 19.30
CA ILE A 307 2.04 30.53 19.20
C ILE A 307 2.82 30.43 20.52
N PRO A 308 2.78 29.29 21.24
CA PRO A 308 3.52 29.13 22.49
C PRO A 308 5.03 29.32 22.29
N ALA A 309 5.70 29.93 23.26
CA ALA A 309 7.11 30.34 23.22
C ALA A 309 8.15 29.22 22.99
N ALA A 310 7.73 27.98 22.75
CA ALA A 310 8.61 26.85 22.45
C ALA A 310 8.92 26.68 20.95
N GLU A 311 8.22 27.38 20.05
CA GLU A 311 8.39 27.23 18.58
C GLU A 311 9.14 28.39 17.90
N ALA A 312 9.56 29.42 18.64
CA ALA A 312 10.40 30.49 18.10
C ALA A 312 11.86 30.03 17.85
N LYS A 313 12.35 29.08 18.64
CA LYS A 313 13.75 28.61 18.57
C LYS A 313 14.03 27.77 17.32
N ILE A 314 13.02 27.06 16.81
CA ILE A 314 13.12 26.22 15.60
C ILE A 314 13.19 27.09 14.34
N LEU A 315 12.60 28.29 14.37
CA LEU A 315 12.60 29.20 13.22
C LEU A 315 13.92 29.98 13.07
N ASP A 316 14.65 30.19 14.16
CA ASP A 316 15.96 30.86 14.14
C ASP A 316 17.10 29.88 13.78
N GLU A 317 17.05 28.62 14.26
CA GLU A 317 17.99 27.55 13.85
C GLU A 317 17.87 27.20 12.35
N ALA A 318 16.65 27.30 11.79
CA ALA A 318 16.41 27.09 10.36
C ALA A 318 16.84 28.27 9.47
N LYS A 319 17.07 29.46 10.03
CA LYS A 319 17.61 30.62 9.31
C LYS A 319 19.13 30.60 9.29
N GLU A 320 19.79 30.29 10.41
CA GLU A 320 21.26 30.15 10.47
C GLU A 320 21.78 29.03 9.55
N GLY A 321 21.08 27.89 9.46
CA GLY A 321 21.48 26.79 8.57
C GLY A 321 21.40 27.10 7.06
N ASN A 322 20.54 28.03 6.66
CA ASN A 322 20.36 28.41 5.26
C ASN A 322 21.32 29.53 4.82
N GLU A 323 21.84 30.34 5.75
CA GLU A 323 22.89 31.34 5.45
C GLU A 323 24.27 30.68 5.29
N VAL A 324 24.58 29.64 6.06
CA VAL A 324 25.83 28.85 5.94
C VAL A 324 25.92 28.03 4.65
N ALA A 325 24.78 27.61 4.08
CA ALA A 325 24.73 26.90 2.80
C ALA A 325 24.92 27.80 1.58
N ALA A 326 24.69 29.12 1.72
CA ALA A 326 24.85 30.10 0.65
C ALA A 326 26.31 30.59 0.48
N GLU A 327 27.16 30.48 1.51
CA GLU A 327 28.58 30.86 1.45
C GLU A 327 29.50 29.76 0.88
N ILE A 328 29.07 28.50 0.79
CA ILE A 328 29.93 27.38 0.32
C ILE A 328 29.96 27.23 -1.22
N VAL A 329 29.15 28.00 -1.96
CA VAL A 329 29.04 27.89 -3.44
C VAL A 329 29.91 28.90 -4.21
N GLN A 330 30.68 29.77 -3.52
CA GLN A 330 31.51 30.80 -4.19
C GLN A 330 33.03 30.54 -4.25
N GLU A 331 33.56 29.40 -3.82
CA GLU A 331 34.99 29.09 -3.98
C GLU A 331 35.27 27.69 -4.54
N GLN A 332 35.23 27.52 -5.86
CA GLN A 332 36.11 26.57 -6.55
C GLN A 332 36.52 27.11 -7.95
N PRO A 333 37.80 27.42 -8.17
CA PRO A 333 38.30 27.74 -9.51
C PRO A 333 38.49 26.46 -10.35
N LEU A 334 38.03 26.51 -11.60
CA LEU A 334 38.38 25.59 -12.68
C LEU A 334 39.90 25.66 -12.91
N THR A 335 40.60 24.54 -12.75
CA THR A 335 41.99 24.39 -13.17
C THR A 335 42.05 23.85 -14.60
N ASP A 336 42.88 24.52 -15.41
CA ASP A 336 43.21 24.19 -16.80
C ASP A 336 43.69 22.75 -16.98
N VAL A 337 43.08 22.03 -17.93
CA VAL A 337 43.74 20.92 -18.63
C VAL A 337 44.23 21.48 -19.97
N LYS A 338 45.54 21.71 -20.07
CA LYS A 338 46.22 22.04 -21.34
C LYS A 338 46.48 20.77 -22.16
N ASN A 339 46.29 20.92 -23.47
CA ASN A 339 46.76 20.00 -24.51
C ASN A 339 48.27 19.76 -24.40
N ASN A 340 48.65 18.48 -24.45
CA ASN A 340 49.63 17.96 -25.39
C ASN A 340 49.27 16.52 -25.75
#